data_AF-A0A4Z0V780-F1
#
_entry.id   AF-A0A4Z0V780-F1
#
_cell.length_a   1.000
_cell.length_b   1.000
_cell.length_c   1.000
_cell.angle_alpha   90.00
_cell.angle_beta   90.00
_cell.angle_gamma   90.00
#
_symmetry.space_group_name_H-M   'P 1'
#
loop_
_entity.id
_entity.type
_entity.pdbx_description
1 polymer ?
#
loop_
_entity_poly.entity_id
_entity_poly.type
_entity_poly.pdbx_seq_one_letter_code
_entity_poly.pdbx_strand_id
1 'polypeptide(L)'
;MSFWKGVKSAFGFSGSESEEDVEEYDSSLPTYAAQPTPADQETVGNQPDTPSHEQSTPDPDITIKPVDTAGNEPTETHADDSLPGDIFDALIEQFNSFQPEFVKECLSTEAQRTYIYNSISENLRLRIQKATATTQQTDDSSNQTEIERLKRRISVLEAEAKDTDNIRQENHKLQLSIKRQKRALLDRINDLEAQVAKNYAEREKFFSDKRNPADAALIDSTNARVKELEATLAQRDEEIAARTGDMDQMMMKIKIGDQMITDLRNQSDAARNEYEDTCNQQQIALEQIQLQVEAFEQIKVRYEARIAELKDAIKQEKARNLDEQISRLNEENASLRHTIENNLYNQASNEMRLRNEIKRLKQELEKATAAAAPHQDPSSSNTPSHRLHHSSLRLFQPTRKHSPNRSNPHAGADVPKKLNLTRNSTTQNGSHRQDTRRTLISVTTNPRDAHPTTTPHSSRFSEMGNANISNNKDSIHFFQ
;
A
#
# COMPACT_ATOMS: atom_id res chain seq x y z
N MET A 1 1.91 -21.26 26.77
CA MET A 1 3.32 -21.64 26.53
C MET A 1 3.83 -20.97 25.25
N SER A 2 4.04 -19.65 25.26
CA SER A 2 4.15 -18.89 23.99
C SER A 2 5.58 -18.60 23.53
N PHE A 3 6.56 -18.76 24.43
CA PHE A 3 7.98 -18.46 24.18
C PHE A 3 8.64 -19.40 23.17
N TRP A 4 8.22 -20.68 23.15
CA TRP A 4 8.75 -21.70 22.25
C TRP A 4 8.35 -21.53 20.77
N LYS A 5 7.31 -20.75 20.47
CA LYS A 5 6.84 -20.53 19.10
C LYS A 5 7.79 -19.59 18.32
N GLY A 6 8.38 -18.61 19.00
CA GLY A 6 9.38 -17.71 18.41
C GLY A 6 10.72 -18.40 18.12
N VAL A 7 11.19 -19.27 19.03
CA VAL A 7 12.47 -20.00 18.83
C VAL A 7 12.40 -20.92 17.61
N LYS A 8 11.29 -21.63 17.38
CA LYS A 8 11.14 -22.49 16.18
C LYS A 8 11.17 -21.72 14.86
N SER A 9 10.65 -20.49 14.82
CA SER A 9 10.70 -19.62 13.63
C SER A 9 12.13 -19.12 13.37
N ALA A 10 12.89 -18.77 14.42
CA ALA A 10 14.27 -18.33 14.31
C ALA A 10 15.25 -19.41 13.79
N PHE A 11 14.87 -20.69 13.84
CA PHE A 11 15.63 -21.82 13.28
C PHE A 11 15.16 -22.24 11.88
N GLY A 12 14.37 -21.42 11.18
CA GLY A 12 14.03 -21.64 9.76
C GLY A 12 12.90 -22.65 9.49
N PHE A 13 12.22 -23.17 10.52
CA PHE A 13 11.12 -24.13 10.38
C PHE A 13 9.74 -23.49 10.12
N SER A 14 9.69 -22.40 9.35
CA SER A 14 8.43 -21.76 8.95
C SER A 14 8.35 -21.62 7.43
N GLY A 15 7.84 -22.65 6.77
CA GLY A 15 7.44 -22.66 5.37
C GLY A 15 5.94 -22.91 5.23
N SER A 16 5.28 -22.10 4.40
CA SER A 16 3.93 -22.30 3.85
C SER A 16 3.82 -23.67 3.16
N GLU A 17 2.79 -24.48 3.41
CA GLU A 17 1.40 -24.35 2.92
C GLU A 17 1.22 -24.85 1.47
N SER A 18 0.38 -25.89 1.33
CA SER A 18 -0.36 -26.37 0.14
C SER A 18 0.37 -26.91 -1.11
N GLU A 19 -0.28 -27.96 -1.64
CA GLU A 19 -0.27 -28.51 -3.01
C GLU A 19 0.87 -29.42 -3.46
N GLU A 20 0.50 -30.23 -4.46
CA GLU A 20 1.16 -31.45 -4.91
C GLU A 20 2.47 -31.16 -5.65
N ASP A 21 3.55 -31.83 -5.24
CA ASP A 21 4.48 -32.42 -6.20
C ASP A 21 5.18 -33.64 -5.58
N VAL A 22 5.34 -34.70 -6.38
CA VAL A 22 6.02 -35.93 -5.96
C VAL A 22 7.53 -35.72 -6.17
N GLU A 23 8.17 -35.02 -5.24
CA GLU A 23 9.62 -34.82 -5.30
C GLU A 23 10.36 -36.15 -5.06
N GLU A 24 10.96 -36.61 -6.16
CA GLU A 24 11.84 -37.76 -6.28
C GLU A 24 13.00 -37.69 -5.27
N TYR A 25 13.19 -38.78 -4.51
CA TYR A 25 14.24 -38.85 -3.48
C TYR A 25 15.63 -38.82 -4.11
N ASP A 26 16.29 -37.66 -4.09
CA ASP A 26 17.63 -37.47 -4.66
C ASP A 26 18.68 -38.35 -3.97
N SER A 27 18.93 -39.52 -4.57
CA SER A 27 19.92 -40.50 -4.13
C SER A 27 21.37 -40.09 -4.43
N SER A 28 21.64 -38.85 -4.85
CA SER A 28 23.00 -38.36 -5.11
C SER A 28 23.75 -37.85 -3.86
N LEU A 29 23.11 -37.82 -2.68
CA LEU A 29 23.78 -37.49 -1.42
C LEU A 29 24.97 -38.44 -1.17
N PRO A 30 26.23 -37.95 -1.15
CA PRO A 30 27.40 -38.81 -1.11
C PRO A 30 27.56 -39.44 0.28
N THR A 31 27.21 -40.73 0.37
CA THR A 31 27.48 -41.57 1.55
C THR A 31 28.98 -41.86 1.62
N TYR A 32 29.74 -40.92 2.15
CA TYR A 32 31.18 -41.09 2.36
C TYR A 32 31.41 -42.07 3.54
N ALA A 33 32.18 -43.13 3.28
CA ALA A 33 32.58 -44.21 4.20
C ALA A 33 31.55 -45.34 4.49
N ALA A 34 31.35 -46.22 3.51
CA ALA A 34 31.54 -47.68 3.69
C ALA A 34 31.55 -48.41 2.32
N GLN A 35 32.69 -49.01 1.93
CA GLN A 35 32.69 -50.05 0.90
C GLN A 35 32.57 -51.43 1.55
N PRO A 36 31.57 -52.24 1.22
CA PRO A 36 31.57 -53.68 1.50
C PRO A 36 32.20 -54.46 0.35
N THR A 37 33.10 -55.41 0.65
CA THR A 37 33.52 -56.47 -0.28
C THR A 37 32.66 -57.73 -0.07
N PRO A 38 32.37 -58.52 -1.13
CA PRO A 38 31.33 -59.55 -1.09
C PRO A 38 31.84 -60.98 -0.87
N ALA A 39 31.13 -61.75 -0.03
CA ALA A 39 31.09 -63.20 0.14
C ALA A 39 30.20 -63.50 1.37
N ASP A 40 29.30 -64.48 1.46
CA ASP A 40 28.82 -65.47 0.49
C ASP A 40 27.32 -65.77 0.73
N GLN A 41 26.67 -66.43 -0.23
CA GLN A 41 25.31 -66.96 -0.06
C GLN A 41 25.36 -68.33 0.63
N GLU A 42 24.62 -68.51 1.73
CA GLU A 42 24.26 -69.85 2.21
C GLU A 42 22.76 -70.11 2.05
N THR A 43 22.45 -71.22 1.38
CA THR A 43 21.09 -71.74 1.21
C THR A 43 20.93 -72.98 2.09
N VAL A 44 19.83 -73.07 2.83
CA VAL A 44 19.55 -74.17 3.77
C VAL A 44 19.21 -75.47 3.02
N GLY A 45 19.76 -76.62 3.44
CA GLY A 45 19.44 -77.91 2.79
C GLY A 45 20.01 -79.21 3.41
N ASN A 46 19.46 -79.64 4.55
CA ASN A 46 19.26 -81.03 5.03
C ASN A 46 20.43 -82.05 5.29
N GLN A 47 20.26 -82.73 6.43
CA GLN A 47 20.85 -83.99 6.98
C GLN A 47 20.79 -85.25 6.07
N PRO A 48 21.31 -86.44 6.47
CA PRO A 48 22.19 -86.84 7.61
C PRO A 48 23.46 -87.64 7.14
N ASP A 49 24.44 -88.12 7.95
CA ASP A 49 24.40 -89.31 8.85
C ASP A 49 25.68 -89.45 9.73
N THR A 50 25.57 -90.29 10.77
CA THR A 50 26.48 -90.62 11.92
C THR A 50 27.61 -91.67 11.63
N PRO A 51 28.45 -92.15 12.60
CA PRO A 51 29.14 -91.57 13.78
C PRO A 51 30.62 -92.04 14.01
N SER A 52 31.23 -91.67 15.16
CA SER A 52 32.43 -92.27 15.86
C SER A 52 33.82 -91.74 15.42
N HIS A 53 34.86 -91.61 16.26
CA HIS A 53 35.02 -91.73 17.73
C HIS A 53 36.18 -90.79 18.17
N GLU A 54 36.27 -90.49 19.47
CA GLU A 54 37.42 -89.93 20.22
C GLU A 54 38.80 -90.49 19.75
N GLN A 55 39.96 -89.82 19.84
CA GLN A 55 40.61 -89.31 21.07
C GLN A 55 42.00 -88.66 20.78
N SER A 56 42.48 -87.80 21.70
CA SER A 56 43.89 -87.45 21.99
C SER A 56 44.76 -86.52 21.08
N THR A 57 45.43 -85.60 21.77
CA THR A 57 46.59 -84.72 21.44
C THR A 57 47.95 -85.48 21.48
N PRO A 58 49.16 -84.87 21.30
CA PRO A 58 49.55 -83.53 20.78
C PRO A 58 50.71 -83.54 19.71
N ASP A 59 51.07 -82.34 19.20
CA ASP A 59 52.34 -81.86 18.58
C ASP A 59 53.08 -82.63 17.46
N PRO A 60 53.63 -81.88 16.48
CA PRO A 60 55.09 -81.94 16.32
C PRO A 60 55.81 -80.61 15.97
N ASP A 61 56.97 -80.42 16.62
CA ASP A 61 58.28 -80.03 16.06
C ASP A 61 58.35 -79.20 14.76
N ILE A 62 58.86 -77.96 14.87
CA ILE A 62 59.63 -77.30 13.80
C ILE A 62 60.97 -76.81 14.34
N THR A 63 61.97 -77.68 14.22
CA THR A 63 63.39 -77.37 14.30
C THR A 63 63.79 -76.31 13.26
N ILE A 64 64.21 -75.12 13.72
CA ILE A 64 64.89 -74.12 12.88
C ILE A 64 66.37 -74.05 13.29
N LYS A 65 67.25 -74.34 12.33
CA LYS A 65 68.70 -74.26 12.51
C LYS A 65 69.16 -72.81 12.63
N PRO A 66 70.09 -72.47 13.54
CA PRO A 66 70.75 -71.16 13.51
C PRO A 66 71.66 -71.07 12.28
N VAL A 67 71.73 -69.88 11.70
CA VAL A 67 72.70 -69.53 10.65
C VAL A 67 73.99 -69.10 11.33
N ASP A 68 75.06 -69.87 11.14
CA ASP A 68 76.39 -69.48 11.58
C ASP A 68 76.87 -68.27 10.76
N THR A 69 77.13 -67.15 11.43
CA THR A 69 77.75 -65.96 10.85
C THR A 69 78.64 -65.30 11.91
N ALA A 70 79.80 -65.92 12.14
CA ALA A 70 80.97 -65.34 12.81
C ALA A 70 82.18 -66.20 12.43
N GLY A 71 83.36 -65.59 12.21
CA GLY A 71 84.59 -66.34 11.92
C GLY A 71 85.37 -65.96 10.66
N ASN A 72 85.19 -64.74 10.12
CA ASN A 72 86.33 -64.12 9.44
C ASN A 72 87.37 -63.77 10.52
N GLU A 73 88.27 -64.71 10.79
CA GLU A 73 89.54 -64.44 11.46
C GLU A 73 90.19 -63.21 10.81
N PRO A 74 90.65 -62.20 11.56
CA PRO A 74 91.53 -61.19 11.01
C PRO A 74 92.80 -61.92 10.59
N THR A 75 93.10 -61.93 9.29
CA THR A 75 94.47 -62.16 8.84
C THR A 75 95.29 -61.01 9.40
N GLU A 76 95.89 -61.22 10.57
CA GLU A 76 96.86 -60.30 11.14
C GLU A 76 97.99 -60.20 10.12
N THR A 77 98.01 -59.08 9.38
CA THR A 77 99.17 -58.64 8.60
C THR A 77 100.24 -58.19 9.59
N HIS A 78 100.74 -59.15 10.37
CA HIS A 78 102.00 -59.00 11.06
C HIS A 78 103.00 -58.57 10.01
N ALA A 79 103.60 -57.40 10.23
CA ALA A 79 104.68 -56.97 9.38
C ALA A 79 105.75 -58.05 9.37
N ASP A 80 106.33 -58.23 8.19
CA ASP A 80 107.18 -59.34 7.84
C ASP A 80 108.56 -59.17 8.51
N ASP A 81 108.61 -59.32 9.84
CA ASP A 81 109.81 -59.18 10.65
C ASP A 81 110.82 -60.32 10.37
N SER A 82 110.39 -61.40 9.69
CA SER A 82 111.27 -62.38 9.08
C SER A 82 111.92 -61.88 7.79
N LEU A 83 111.28 -61.00 7.00
CA LEU A 83 111.78 -60.55 5.69
C LEU A 83 113.24 -60.07 5.70
N PRO A 84 113.73 -59.27 6.69
CA PRO A 84 115.15 -58.96 6.78
C PRO A 84 116.00 -60.21 6.99
N GLY A 85 115.55 -61.15 7.83
CA GLY A 85 116.19 -62.44 8.08
C GLY A 85 116.23 -63.33 6.85
N ASP A 86 115.09 -63.51 6.17
CA ASP A 86 114.94 -64.38 4.99
C ASP A 86 115.84 -63.91 3.82
N ILE A 87 116.00 -62.60 3.65
CA ILE A 87 116.96 -62.02 2.69
C ILE A 87 118.41 -62.42 3.04
N PHE A 88 118.78 -62.48 4.32
CA PHE A 88 120.12 -62.90 4.73
C PHE A 88 120.30 -64.40 4.66
N ASP A 89 119.27 -65.18 5.01
CA ASP A 89 119.33 -66.64 4.98
C ASP A 89 119.43 -67.16 3.54
N ALA A 90 118.74 -66.52 2.58
CA ALA A 90 118.94 -66.76 1.14
C ALA A 90 120.36 -66.41 0.65
N LEU A 91 120.97 -65.33 1.16
CA LEU A 91 122.37 -64.98 0.85
C LEU A 91 123.37 -65.97 1.45
N ILE A 92 123.08 -66.51 2.64
CA ILE A 92 123.91 -67.52 3.32
C ILE A 92 123.81 -68.87 2.63
N GLU A 93 122.62 -69.29 2.19
CA GLU A 93 122.44 -70.48 1.37
C GLU A 93 123.24 -70.37 0.07
N GLN A 94 123.12 -69.25 -0.64
CA GLN A 94 123.88 -68.99 -1.86
C GLN A 94 125.39 -68.95 -1.60
N PHE A 95 125.86 -68.38 -0.49
CA PHE A 95 127.29 -68.34 -0.16
C PHE A 95 127.85 -69.73 0.21
N ASN A 96 127.09 -70.52 0.98
CA ASN A 96 127.48 -71.88 1.33
C ASN A 96 127.45 -72.81 0.11
N SER A 97 126.61 -72.57 -0.90
CA SER A 97 126.57 -73.40 -2.12
C SER A 97 127.91 -73.49 -2.86
N PHE A 98 128.74 -72.43 -2.81
CA PHE A 98 130.02 -72.34 -3.52
C PHE A 98 131.24 -72.86 -2.74
N GLN A 99 131.08 -73.22 -1.46
CA GLN A 99 132.21 -73.68 -0.64
C GLN A 99 132.42 -75.20 -0.73
N PRO A 100 133.66 -75.72 -0.52
CA PRO A 100 133.86 -77.16 -0.34
C PRO A 100 133.12 -77.66 0.91
N GLU A 101 132.53 -78.86 0.87
CA GLU A 101 131.66 -79.39 1.95
C GLU A 101 132.29 -79.30 3.35
N PHE A 102 133.57 -79.66 3.48
CA PHE A 102 134.31 -79.55 4.74
C PHE A 102 134.30 -78.13 5.36
N VAL A 103 134.31 -77.09 4.53
CA VAL A 103 134.29 -75.69 4.98
C VAL A 103 132.87 -75.28 5.37
N LYS A 104 131.83 -75.80 4.69
CA LYS A 104 130.42 -75.61 5.08
C LYS A 104 130.15 -76.21 6.47
N GLU A 105 130.58 -77.45 6.69
CA GLU A 105 130.41 -78.15 7.99
C GLU A 105 131.12 -77.44 9.15
N CYS A 106 132.24 -76.75 8.87
CA CYS A 106 133.04 -76.06 9.87
C CYS A 106 132.59 -74.60 10.16
N LEU A 107 131.62 -74.05 9.44
CA LEU A 107 131.16 -72.67 9.61
C LEU A 107 129.70 -72.59 10.05
N SER A 108 129.45 -72.02 11.24
CA SER A 108 128.08 -71.76 11.70
C SER A 108 127.38 -70.70 10.84
N THR A 109 126.27 -71.08 10.23
CA THR A 109 125.40 -70.19 9.43
C THR A 109 124.96 -68.95 10.20
N GLU A 110 124.63 -69.08 11.48
CA GLU A 110 124.26 -67.97 12.37
C GLU A 110 125.39 -66.94 12.58
N ALA A 111 126.65 -67.38 12.62
CA ALA A 111 127.80 -66.47 12.68
C ALA A 111 128.01 -65.77 11.33
N GLN A 112 127.82 -66.47 10.20
CA GLN A 112 127.82 -65.85 8.87
C GLN A 112 126.73 -64.78 8.77
N ARG A 113 125.50 -65.08 9.23
CA ARG A 113 124.36 -64.15 9.32
C ARG A 113 124.71 -62.89 10.09
N THR A 114 125.26 -63.07 11.28
CA THR A 114 125.68 -61.97 12.16
C THR A 114 126.78 -61.12 11.53
N TYR A 115 127.73 -61.74 10.83
CA TYR A 115 128.79 -61.01 10.12
C TYR A 115 128.24 -60.23 8.91
N ILE A 116 127.42 -60.87 8.07
CA ILE A 116 126.79 -60.23 6.90
C ILE A 116 125.94 -59.03 7.36
N TYR A 117 125.06 -59.23 8.34
CA TYR A 117 124.21 -58.19 8.92
C TYR A 117 124.99 -56.97 9.43
N ASN A 118 126.16 -57.19 10.04
CA ASN A 118 127.03 -56.12 10.54
C ASN A 118 127.94 -55.51 9.47
N SER A 119 128.25 -56.23 8.39
CA SER A 119 129.07 -55.76 7.26
C SER A 119 128.30 -54.86 6.30
N ILE A 120 126.97 -54.99 6.26
CA ILE A 120 126.10 -54.18 5.41
C ILE A 120 126.06 -52.74 5.89
N SER A 121 126.10 -51.80 4.94
CA SER A 121 126.04 -50.37 5.24
C SER A 121 124.81 -50.04 6.07
N GLU A 122 125.01 -49.34 7.20
CA GLU A 122 123.97 -48.95 8.15
C GLU A 122 122.76 -48.27 7.49
N ASN A 123 122.99 -47.49 6.42
CA ASN A 123 121.96 -46.85 5.61
C ASN A 123 120.94 -47.83 4.99
N LEU A 124 121.35 -49.04 4.57
CA LEU A 124 120.43 -50.04 4.01
C LEU A 124 119.58 -50.66 5.13
N ARG A 125 120.22 -51.01 6.25
CA ARG A 125 119.53 -51.55 7.44
C ARG A 125 118.48 -50.58 7.97
N LEU A 126 118.84 -49.30 8.12
CA LEU A 126 117.92 -48.24 8.52
C LEU A 126 116.77 -48.03 7.52
N ARG A 127 117.01 -48.21 6.21
CA ARG A 127 115.94 -48.12 5.20
C ARG A 127 114.96 -49.28 5.26
N ILE A 128 115.45 -50.51 5.43
CA ILE A 128 114.58 -51.70 5.58
C ILE A 128 113.76 -51.56 6.86
N GLN A 129 114.42 -51.28 8.00
CA GLN A 129 113.75 -51.08 9.28
C GLN A 129 112.75 -49.92 9.27
N LYS A 130 113.05 -48.81 8.56
CA LYS A 130 112.10 -47.71 8.40
C LYS A 130 110.91 -48.11 7.51
N ALA A 131 111.12 -48.91 6.47
CA ALA A 131 110.04 -49.39 5.61
C ALA A 131 109.09 -50.32 6.40
N THR A 132 109.61 -51.33 7.10
CA THR A 132 108.79 -52.23 7.92
C THR A 132 108.06 -51.47 9.03
N ALA A 133 108.75 -50.59 9.77
CA ALA A 133 108.13 -49.78 10.82
C ALA A 133 107.07 -48.79 10.29
N THR A 134 107.23 -48.27 9.06
CA THR A 134 106.20 -47.39 8.46
C THR A 134 104.95 -48.18 8.13
N THR A 135 105.08 -49.39 7.56
CA THR A 135 103.94 -50.28 7.28
C THR A 135 103.24 -50.73 8.57
N GLN A 136 104.00 -51.17 9.59
CA GLN A 136 103.46 -51.46 10.93
C GLN A 136 102.63 -50.29 11.45
N GLN A 137 103.19 -49.08 11.42
CA GLN A 137 102.51 -47.89 11.95
C GLN A 137 101.25 -47.52 11.15
N THR A 138 101.24 -47.69 9.82
CA THR A 138 100.03 -47.44 9.02
C THR A 138 98.95 -48.48 9.31
N ASP A 139 99.33 -49.76 9.36
CA ASP A 139 98.39 -50.87 9.56
C ASP A 139 97.81 -50.82 10.97
N ASP A 140 98.63 -50.63 12.00
CA ASP A 140 98.20 -50.39 13.38
C ASP A 140 97.27 -49.18 13.50
N SER A 141 97.56 -48.07 12.82
CA SER A 141 96.68 -46.89 12.84
C SER A 141 95.33 -47.17 12.17
N SER A 142 95.32 -47.94 11.07
CA SER A 142 94.10 -48.33 10.38
C SER A 142 93.26 -49.31 11.23
N ASN A 143 93.91 -50.31 11.83
CA ASN A 143 93.30 -51.28 12.73
C ASN A 143 92.75 -50.60 13.98
N GLN A 144 93.48 -49.67 14.59
CA GLN A 144 92.99 -48.87 15.73
C GLN A 144 91.76 -48.03 15.34
N THR A 145 91.76 -47.38 14.16
CA THR A 145 90.59 -46.59 13.74
C THR A 145 89.36 -47.46 13.46
N GLU A 146 89.51 -48.65 12.87
CA GLU A 146 88.39 -49.56 12.64
C GLU A 146 87.93 -50.22 13.95
N ILE A 147 88.82 -50.55 14.87
CA ILE A 147 88.47 -51.01 16.24
C ILE A 147 87.66 -49.93 16.97
N GLU A 148 88.07 -48.66 16.95
CA GLU A 148 87.31 -47.56 17.56
C GLU A 148 86.00 -47.24 16.83
N ARG A 149 85.89 -47.57 15.55
CA ARG A 149 84.63 -47.50 14.80
C ARG A 149 83.68 -48.65 15.20
N LEU A 150 84.19 -49.87 15.29
CA LEU A 150 83.44 -51.07 15.70
C LEU A 150 82.97 -50.95 17.15
N LYS A 151 83.83 -50.53 18.08
CA LYS A 151 83.46 -50.22 19.48
C LYS A 151 82.32 -49.20 19.55
N ARG A 152 82.39 -48.10 18.78
CA ARG A 152 81.30 -47.12 18.70
C ARG A 152 80.03 -47.74 18.12
N ARG A 153 80.12 -48.58 17.09
CA ARG A 153 78.93 -49.26 16.52
C ARG A 153 78.32 -50.27 17.49
N ILE A 154 79.12 -51.03 18.23
CA ILE A 154 78.67 -51.94 19.29
C ILE A 154 77.97 -51.13 20.39
N SER A 155 78.58 -50.05 20.89
CA SER A 155 77.97 -49.19 21.91
C SER A 155 76.63 -48.59 21.46
N VAL A 156 76.49 -48.22 20.18
CA VAL A 156 75.22 -47.76 19.61
C VAL A 156 74.20 -48.91 19.51
N LEU A 157 74.60 -50.09 19.03
CA LEU A 157 73.73 -51.26 18.94
C LEU A 157 73.26 -51.75 20.33
N GLU A 158 74.11 -51.68 21.35
CA GLU A 158 73.73 -51.97 22.74
C GLU A 158 72.75 -50.94 23.32
N ALA A 159 72.87 -49.67 22.95
CA ALA A 159 71.93 -48.63 23.33
C ALA A 159 70.57 -48.80 22.62
N GLU A 160 70.60 -49.05 21.30
CA GLU A 160 69.41 -49.41 20.50
C GLU A 160 68.72 -50.66 21.06
N ALA A 161 69.46 -51.71 21.42
CA ALA A 161 68.91 -52.92 22.03
C ALA A 161 68.20 -52.63 23.35
N LYS A 162 68.84 -51.88 24.26
CA LYS A 162 68.24 -51.45 25.54
C LYS A 162 66.97 -50.62 25.33
N ASP A 163 66.95 -49.74 24.33
CA ASP A 163 65.76 -48.95 23.99
C ASP A 163 64.62 -49.84 23.46
N THR A 164 64.91 -50.81 22.58
CA THR A 164 63.89 -51.76 22.10
C THR A 164 63.31 -52.62 23.23
N ASP A 165 64.11 -53.02 24.22
CA ASP A 165 63.62 -53.76 25.39
C ASP A 165 62.83 -52.87 26.37
N ASN A 166 63.19 -51.60 26.53
CA ASN A 166 62.34 -50.62 27.23
C ASN A 166 60.98 -50.49 26.54
N ILE A 167 60.96 -50.27 25.22
CA ILE A 167 59.73 -50.16 24.41
C ILE A 167 58.89 -51.45 24.50
N ARG A 168 59.51 -52.64 24.53
CA ARG A 168 58.81 -53.92 24.75
C ARG A 168 58.18 -54.01 26.14
N GLN A 169 58.91 -53.61 27.18
CA GLN A 169 58.38 -53.60 28.56
C GLN A 169 57.24 -52.58 28.72
N GLU A 170 57.34 -51.40 28.11
CA GLU A 170 56.27 -50.41 28.11
C GLU A 170 55.04 -50.89 27.35
N ASN A 171 55.21 -51.47 26.15
CA ASN A 171 54.12 -52.13 25.42
C ASN A 171 53.46 -53.22 26.26
N HIS A 172 54.23 -54.05 26.97
CA HIS A 172 53.67 -55.08 27.85
C HIS A 172 52.87 -54.48 29.02
N LYS A 173 53.39 -53.42 29.67
CA LYS A 173 52.68 -52.69 30.73
C LYS A 173 51.39 -52.05 30.21
N LEU A 174 51.42 -51.44 29.02
CA LEU A 174 50.24 -50.88 28.35
C LEU A 174 49.20 -51.96 28.02
N GLN A 175 49.61 -53.09 27.45
CA GLN A 175 48.73 -54.24 27.19
C GLN A 175 48.10 -54.79 28.48
N LEU A 176 48.87 -54.90 29.57
CA LEU A 176 48.33 -55.30 30.87
C LEU A 176 47.34 -54.27 31.43
N SER A 177 47.62 -52.98 31.28
CA SER A 177 46.70 -51.90 31.65
C SER A 177 45.39 -51.98 30.87
N ILE A 178 45.46 -52.09 29.53
CA ILE A 178 44.29 -52.24 28.65
C ILE A 178 43.51 -53.53 29.00
N LYS A 179 44.19 -54.65 29.28
CA LYS A 179 43.55 -55.90 29.72
C LYS A 179 42.90 -55.79 31.11
N ARG A 180 43.37 -54.90 32.00
CA ARG A 180 42.73 -54.59 33.29
C ARG A 180 41.53 -53.66 33.10
N GLN A 181 41.68 -52.60 32.31
CA GLN A 181 40.60 -51.69 31.94
C GLN A 181 39.46 -52.42 31.24
N LYS A 182 39.75 -53.30 30.26
CA LYS A 182 38.75 -54.13 29.58
C LYS A 182 37.98 -55.01 30.57
N ARG A 183 38.65 -55.62 31.57
CA ARG A 183 37.96 -56.39 32.61
C ARG A 183 37.07 -55.49 33.47
N ALA A 184 37.59 -54.40 34.02
CA ALA A 184 36.80 -53.47 34.83
C ALA A 184 35.60 -52.86 34.07
N LEU A 185 35.73 -52.64 32.75
CA LEU A 185 34.61 -52.22 31.89
C LEU A 185 33.61 -53.36 31.64
N LEU A 186 34.05 -54.60 31.44
CA LEU A 186 33.17 -55.76 31.32
C LEU A 186 32.43 -56.06 32.63
N ASP A 187 33.11 -55.96 33.78
CA ASP A 187 32.51 -56.10 35.10
C ASP A 187 31.44 -55.01 35.31
N ARG A 188 31.76 -53.75 34.95
CA ARG A 188 30.78 -52.65 34.99
C ARG A 188 29.63 -52.82 34.00
N ILE A 189 29.87 -53.40 32.81
CA ILE A 189 28.81 -53.72 31.85
C ILE A 189 27.88 -54.77 32.46
N ASN A 190 28.42 -55.85 33.03
CA ASN A 190 27.66 -56.89 33.71
C ASN A 190 26.86 -56.32 34.91
N ASP A 191 27.46 -55.46 35.74
CA ASP A 191 26.76 -54.75 36.82
C ASP A 191 25.62 -53.85 36.30
N LEU A 192 25.81 -53.19 35.16
CA LEU A 192 24.78 -52.36 34.52
C LEU A 192 23.69 -53.21 33.87
N GLU A 193 24.03 -54.32 33.22
CA GLU A 193 23.10 -55.28 32.64
C GLU A 193 22.25 -55.95 33.74
N ALA A 194 22.86 -56.32 34.87
CA ALA A 194 22.16 -56.82 36.05
C ALA A 194 21.25 -55.75 36.67
N GLN A 195 21.69 -54.49 36.75
CA GLN A 195 20.84 -53.37 37.17
C GLN A 195 19.70 -53.10 36.19
N VAL A 196 19.93 -53.20 34.88
CA VAL A 196 18.90 -53.02 33.85
C VAL A 196 17.89 -54.16 33.90
N ALA A 197 18.32 -55.42 34.00
CA ALA A 197 17.45 -56.57 34.19
C ALA A 197 16.62 -56.45 35.48
N LYS A 198 17.24 -56.04 36.59
CA LYS A 198 16.54 -55.74 37.84
C LYS A 198 15.52 -54.61 37.68
N ASN A 199 15.89 -53.49 37.03
CA ASN A 199 14.96 -52.38 36.77
C ASN A 199 13.82 -52.82 35.85
N TYR A 200 14.05 -53.66 34.84
CA TYR A 200 12.99 -54.21 34.00
C TYR A 200 12.04 -55.11 34.80
N ALA A 201 12.56 -56.00 35.65
CA ALA A 201 11.75 -56.85 36.53
C ALA A 201 10.98 -56.03 37.58
N GLU A 202 11.59 -55.01 38.18
CA GLU A 202 10.92 -54.07 39.10
C GLU A 202 9.87 -53.22 38.38
N ARG A 203 10.12 -52.80 37.14
CA ARG A 203 9.18 -52.06 36.29
C ARG A 203 8.01 -52.94 35.84
N GLU A 204 8.27 -54.18 35.44
CA GLU A 204 7.24 -55.15 35.06
C GLU A 204 6.39 -55.55 36.27
N LYS A 205 7.02 -55.79 37.43
CA LYS A 205 6.32 -55.97 38.70
C LYS A 205 5.50 -54.72 39.04
N PHE A 206 6.05 -53.52 38.93
CA PHE A 206 5.33 -52.27 39.19
C PHE A 206 4.13 -52.09 38.27
N PHE A 207 4.24 -52.39 36.96
CA PHE A 207 3.09 -52.33 36.05
C PHE A 207 2.10 -53.47 36.23
N SER A 208 2.52 -54.61 36.80
CA SER A 208 1.65 -55.73 37.14
C SER A 208 0.89 -55.48 38.45
N ASP A 209 1.60 -55.08 39.51
CA ASP A 209 1.05 -54.67 40.82
C ASP A 209 0.22 -53.38 40.68
N LYS A 210 0.59 -52.47 39.78
CA LYS A 210 -0.19 -51.27 39.41
C LYS A 210 -1.05 -51.44 38.17
N ARG A 211 -1.36 -52.67 37.76
CA ARG A 211 -2.61 -52.92 37.02
C ARG A 211 -3.81 -52.87 37.97
N ASN A 212 -3.81 -51.84 38.83
CA ASN A 212 -4.83 -51.52 39.80
C ASN A 212 -6.05 -51.05 39.01
N PRO A 213 -7.26 -51.60 39.23
CA PRO A 213 -8.47 -51.15 38.53
C PRO A 213 -8.74 -49.64 38.67
N ALA A 214 -8.20 -48.99 39.70
CA ALA A 214 -8.25 -47.53 39.85
C ALA A 214 -7.54 -46.75 38.72
N ASP A 215 -6.38 -47.22 38.25
CA ASP A 215 -5.61 -46.52 37.20
C ASP A 215 -6.25 -46.73 35.82
N ALA A 216 -6.81 -47.93 35.58
CA ALA A 216 -7.61 -48.19 34.38
C ALA A 216 -8.90 -47.34 34.36
N ALA A 217 -9.63 -47.29 35.48
CA ALA A 217 -10.82 -46.44 35.61
C ALA A 217 -10.50 -44.94 35.49
N LEU A 218 -9.32 -44.50 35.92
CA LEU A 218 -8.85 -43.13 35.72
C LEU A 218 -8.58 -42.86 34.23
N ILE A 219 -7.92 -43.78 33.52
CA ILE A 219 -7.69 -43.67 32.07
C ILE A 219 -9.04 -43.59 31.33
N ASP A 220 -9.97 -44.50 31.62
CA ASP A 220 -11.31 -44.49 31.03
C ASP A 220 -12.08 -43.20 31.33
N SER A 221 -11.97 -42.68 32.55
CA SER A 221 -12.55 -41.39 32.94
C SER A 221 -11.92 -40.21 32.18
N THR A 222 -10.59 -40.21 32.00
CA THR A 222 -9.92 -39.18 31.20
C THR A 222 -10.26 -39.27 29.72
N ASN A 223 -10.37 -40.47 29.15
CA ASN A 223 -10.80 -40.68 27.77
C ASN A 223 -12.25 -40.25 27.55
N ALA A 224 -13.15 -40.55 28.49
CA ALA A 224 -14.53 -40.06 28.46
C ALA A 224 -14.58 -38.52 28.47
N ARG A 225 -13.76 -37.88 29.32
CA ARG A 225 -13.64 -36.41 29.37
C ARG A 225 -13.02 -35.81 28.12
N VAL A 226 -12.02 -36.45 27.50
CA VAL A 226 -11.45 -36.01 26.21
C VAL A 226 -12.53 -36.06 25.13
N LYS A 227 -13.27 -37.17 25.04
CA LYS A 227 -14.38 -37.32 24.08
C LYS A 227 -15.51 -36.31 24.30
N GLU A 228 -15.82 -35.97 25.56
CA GLU A 228 -16.75 -34.89 25.89
C GLU A 228 -16.22 -33.53 25.42
N LEU A 229 -14.95 -33.22 25.68
CA LEU A 229 -14.31 -31.98 25.23
C LEU A 229 -14.28 -31.88 23.70
N GLU A 230 -13.93 -32.95 22.98
CA GLU A 230 -13.97 -33.03 21.52
C GLU A 230 -15.39 -32.76 20.98
N ALA A 231 -16.42 -33.35 21.59
CA ALA A 231 -17.81 -33.08 21.23
C ALA A 231 -18.19 -31.61 21.48
N THR A 232 -17.74 -31.01 22.59
CA THR A 232 -18.00 -29.57 22.84
C THR A 232 -17.24 -28.65 21.88
N LEU A 233 -16.04 -29.03 21.42
CA LEU A 233 -15.29 -28.27 20.42
C LEU A 233 -15.99 -28.32 19.07
N ALA A 234 -16.37 -29.51 18.60
CA ALA A 234 -17.13 -29.67 17.35
C ALA A 234 -18.45 -28.86 17.37
N GLN A 235 -19.16 -28.84 18.50
CA GLN A 235 -20.36 -28.02 18.66
C GLN A 235 -20.05 -26.50 18.62
N ARG A 236 -18.93 -26.06 19.20
CA ARG A 236 -18.52 -24.64 19.12
C ARG A 236 -18.08 -24.25 17.72
N ASP A 237 -17.40 -25.14 16.98
CA ASP A 237 -17.00 -24.89 15.59
C ASP A 237 -18.21 -24.77 14.66
N GLU A 238 -19.23 -25.63 14.84
CA GLU A 238 -20.52 -25.51 14.15
C GLU A 238 -21.24 -24.20 14.50
N GLU A 239 -21.25 -23.81 15.79
CA GLU A 239 -21.82 -22.53 16.24
C GLU A 239 -21.07 -21.31 15.67
N ILE A 240 -19.75 -21.37 15.57
CA ILE A 240 -18.92 -20.32 14.96
C ILE A 240 -19.18 -20.23 13.46
N ALA A 241 -19.27 -21.36 12.76
CA ALA A 241 -19.62 -21.38 11.33
C ALA A 241 -21.01 -20.77 11.07
N ALA A 242 -22.02 -21.15 11.86
CA ALA A 242 -23.36 -20.58 11.78
C ALA A 242 -23.37 -19.06 12.05
N ARG A 243 -22.73 -18.62 13.14
CA ARG A 243 -22.62 -17.18 13.49
C ARG A 243 -21.86 -16.38 12.42
N THR A 244 -20.89 -16.98 11.74
CA THR A 244 -20.14 -16.34 10.65
C THR A 244 -21.04 -16.15 9.43
N GLY A 245 -21.81 -17.18 9.05
CA GLY A 245 -22.81 -17.08 7.98
C GLY A 245 -23.89 -16.02 8.25
N ASP A 246 -24.39 -15.93 9.49
CA ASP A 246 -25.32 -14.88 9.91
C ASP A 246 -24.69 -13.47 9.85
N MET A 247 -23.41 -13.34 10.22
CA MET A 247 -22.66 -12.09 10.12
C MET A 247 -22.49 -11.64 8.67
N ASP A 248 -22.16 -12.55 7.75
CA ASP A 248 -22.02 -12.25 6.32
C ASP A 248 -23.36 -11.83 5.70
N GLN A 249 -24.45 -12.51 6.05
CA GLN A 249 -25.81 -12.11 5.66
C GLN A 249 -26.17 -10.72 6.20
N MET A 250 -25.83 -10.41 7.46
CA MET A 250 -26.08 -9.09 8.04
C MET A 250 -25.22 -8.02 7.36
N MET A 251 -23.94 -8.29 7.07
CA MET A 251 -23.06 -7.38 6.35
C MET A 251 -23.57 -7.10 4.93
N MET A 252 -24.10 -8.11 4.23
CA MET A 252 -24.74 -7.93 2.93
C MET A 252 -26.01 -7.07 3.03
N LYS A 253 -26.85 -7.29 4.04
CA LYS A 253 -28.04 -6.45 4.31
C LYS A 253 -27.68 -5.01 4.64
N ILE A 254 -26.61 -4.78 5.41
CA ILE A 254 -26.09 -3.43 5.71
C ILE A 254 -25.61 -2.75 4.43
N LYS A 255 -24.76 -3.41 3.62
CA LYS A 255 -24.28 -2.86 2.34
C LYS A 255 -25.43 -2.50 1.38
N ILE A 256 -26.45 -3.36 1.28
CA ILE A 256 -27.66 -3.09 0.47
C ILE A 256 -28.45 -1.93 1.07
N GLY A 257 -28.60 -1.87 2.40
CA GLY A 257 -29.25 -0.76 3.10
C GLY A 257 -28.55 0.57 2.90
N ASP A 258 -27.22 0.62 2.99
CA ASP A 258 -26.40 1.80 2.75
C ASP A 258 -26.49 2.28 1.30
N GLN A 259 -26.51 1.35 0.33
CA GLN A 259 -26.74 1.68 -1.07
C GLN A 259 -28.15 2.26 -1.26
N MET A 260 -29.19 1.62 -0.72
CA MET A 260 -30.57 2.12 -0.80
C MET A 260 -30.75 3.48 -0.12
N ILE A 261 -30.10 3.72 1.03
CA ILE A 261 -30.10 5.02 1.71
C ILE A 261 -29.41 6.08 0.85
N THR A 262 -28.31 5.72 0.17
CA THR A 262 -27.59 6.60 -0.75
C THR A 262 -28.45 6.93 -1.98
N ASP A 263 -29.08 5.93 -2.59
CA ASP A 263 -29.97 6.10 -3.74
C ASP A 263 -31.21 6.94 -3.38
N LEU A 264 -31.82 6.72 -2.22
CA LEU A 264 -32.96 7.52 -1.72
C LEU A 264 -32.56 8.97 -1.40
N ARG A 265 -31.34 9.21 -0.90
CA ARG A 265 -30.81 10.57 -0.72
C ARG A 265 -30.61 11.25 -2.06
N ASN A 266 -29.96 10.58 -3.01
CA ASN A 266 -29.75 11.09 -4.37
C ASN A 266 -31.08 11.42 -5.07
N GLN A 267 -32.10 10.54 -4.94
CA GLN A 267 -33.45 10.79 -5.46
C GLN A 267 -34.13 11.98 -4.76
N SER A 268 -33.99 12.10 -3.44
CA SER A 268 -34.53 13.24 -2.68
C SER A 268 -33.87 14.57 -3.07
N ASP A 269 -32.57 14.57 -3.37
CA ASP A 269 -31.85 15.78 -3.75
C ASP A 269 -32.09 16.14 -5.22
N ALA A 270 -32.19 15.16 -6.11
CA ALA A 270 -32.68 15.37 -7.48
C ALA A 270 -34.10 15.98 -7.51
N ALA A 271 -35.04 15.41 -6.74
CA ALA A 271 -36.41 15.93 -6.65
C ALA A 271 -36.49 17.34 -6.02
N ARG A 272 -35.56 17.69 -5.11
CA ARG A 272 -35.42 19.06 -4.60
C ARG A 272 -34.93 20.02 -5.67
N ASN A 273 -33.89 19.66 -6.41
CA ASN A 273 -33.33 20.49 -7.47
C ASN A 273 -34.37 20.71 -8.59
N GLU A 274 -35.09 19.67 -9.02
CA GLU A 274 -36.19 19.80 -10.00
C GLU A 274 -37.33 20.70 -9.48
N TYR A 275 -37.64 20.65 -8.19
CA TYR A 275 -38.63 21.53 -7.57
C TYR A 275 -38.14 22.99 -7.49
N GLU A 276 -36.86 23.20 -7.18
CA GLU A 276 -36.23 24.53 -7.16
C GLU A 276 -36.16 25.13 -8.58
N ASP A 277 -35.76 24.34 -9.58
CA ASP A 277 -35.74 24.76 -10.99
C ASP A 277 -37.14 25.11 -11.51
N THR A 278 -38.15 24.31 -11.19
CA THR A 278 -39.55 24.62 -11.57
C THR A 278 -40.11 25.83 -10.83
N CYS A 279 -39.72 26.06 -9.57
CA CYS A 279 -40.07 27.27 -8.83
C CYS A 279 -39.40 28.51 -9.44
N ASN A 280 -38.12 28.42 -9.80
CA ASN A 280 -37.37 29.49 -10.47
C ASN A 280 -37.95 29.82 -11.86
N GLN A 281 -38.32 28.80 -12.65
CA GLN A 281 -39.00 28.99 -13.93
C GLN A 281 -40.38 29.66 -13.77
N GLN A 282 -41.16 29.27 -12.75
CA GLN A 282 -42.43 29.92 -12.43
C GLN A 282 -42.24 31.38 -12.00
N GLN A 283 -41.21 31.68 -11.20
CA GLN A 283 -40.88 33.04 -10.78
C GLN A 283 -40.51 33.94 -11.98
N ILE A 284 -39.69 33.43 -12.92
CA ILE A 284 -39.34 34.14 -14.16
C ILE A 284 -40.59 34.37 -15.03
N ALA A 285 -41.47 33.38 -15.15
CA ALA A 285 -42.72 33.53 -15.90
C ALA A 285 -43.67 34.57 -15.26
N LEU A 286 -43.76 34.62 -13.93
CA LEU A 286 -44.53 35.64 -13.20
C LEU A 286 -43.96 37.04 -13.41
N GLU A 287 -42.63 37.20 -13.36
CA GLU A 287 -41.96 38.48 -13.64
C GLU A 287 -42.23 38.96 -15.07
N GLN A 288 -42.16 38.06 -16.07
CA GLN A 288 -42.49 38.39 -17.45
C GLN A 288 -43.96 38.80 -17.62
N ILE A 289 -44.90 38.11 -16.95
CA ILE A 289 -46.32 38.49 -16.95
C ILE A 289 -46.50 39.87 -16.30
N GLN A 290 -45.82 40.15 -15.19
CA GLN A 290 -45.91 41.44 -14.50
C GLN A 290 -45.40 42.58 -15.39
N LEU A 291 -44.27 42.40 -16.09
CA LEU A 291 -43.75 43.38 -17.05
C LEU A 291 -44.72 43.60 -18.23
N GLN A 292 -45.38 42.55 -18.72
CA GLN A 292 -46.41 42.69 -19.75
C GLN A 292 -47.64 43.45 -19.25
N VAL A 293 -48.10 43.17 -18.02
CA VAL A 293 -49.22 43.89 -17.40
C VAL A 293 -48.89 45.38 -17.24
N GLU A 294 -47.70 45.73 -16.74
CA GLU A 294 -47.26 47.12 -16.62
C GLU A 294 -47.23 47.82 -18.00
N ALA A 295 -46.69 47.15 -19.03
CA ALA A 295 -46.71 47.68 -20.40
C ALA A 295 -48.14 47.90 -20.93
N PHE A 296 -49.08 46.98 -20.66
CA PHE A 296 -50.49 47.15 -21.00
C PHE A 296 -51.15 48.30 -20.22
N GLU A 297 -50.81 48.50 -18.95
CA GLU A 297 -51.30 49.64 -18.15
C GLU A 297 -50.78 50.97 -18.70
N GLN A 298 -49.49 51.07 -19.05
CA GLN A 298 -48.93 52.26 -19.70
C GLN A 298 -49.62 52.55 -21.06
N ILE A 299 -49.90 51.51 -21.86
CA ILE A 299 -50.65 51.64 -23.12
C ILE A 299 -52.09 52.12 -22.86
N LYS A 300 -52.78 51.53 -21.86
CA LYS A 300 -54.13 51.93 -21.46
C LYS A 300 -54.18 53.40 -21.04
N VAL A 301 -53.26 53.86 -20.18
CA VAL A 301 -53.18 55.26 -19.73
C VAL A 301 -52.96 56.21 -20.91
N ARG A 302 -52.11 55.84 -21.88
CA ARG A 302 -51.93 56.64 -23.12
C ARG A 302 -53.21 56.73 -23.95
N TYR A 303 -53.94 55.63 -24.11
CA TYR A 303 -55.23 55.66 -24.83
C TYR A 303 -56.32 56.44 -24.08
N GLU A 304 -56.40 56.33 -22.75
CA GLU A 304 -57.33 57.09 -21.93
C GLU A 304 -57.04 58.60 -22.01
N ALA A 305 -55.77 59.01 -21.95
CA ALA A 305 -55.34 60.39 -22.18
C ALA A 305 -55.72 60.89 -23.58
N ARG A 306 -55.49 60.09 -24.63
CA ARG A 306 -55.88 60.45 -26.01
C ARG A 306 -57.40 60.55 -26.19
N ILE A 307 -58.17 59.69 -25.51
CA ILE A 307 -59.64 59.75 -25.50
C ILE A 307 -60.13 61.03 -24.79
N ALA A 308 -59.48 61.45 -23.71
CA ALA A 308 -59.79 62.71 -23.03
C ALA A 308 -59.50 63.92 -23.93
N GLU A 309 -58.30 63.98 -24.53
CA GLU A 309 -57.88 65.02 -25.47
C GLU A 309 -58.86 65.14 -26.66
N LEU A 310 -59.22 64.03 -27.31
CA LEU A 310 -60.16 64.02 -28.42
C LEU A 310 -61.57 64.46 -28.00
N LYS A 311 -62.03 64.09 -26.79
CA LYS A 311 -63.32 64.55 -26.25
C LYS A 311 -63.32 66.06 -26.04
N ASP A 312 -62.24 66.63 -25.53
CA ASP A 312 -62.15 68.07 -25.28
C ASP A 312 -61.95 68.87 -26.57
N ALA A 313 -61.20 68.34 -27.55
CA ALA A 313 -61.15 68.90 -28.90
C ALA A 313 -62.55 68.96 -29.55
N ILE A 314 -63.34 67.88 -29.45
CA ILE A 314 -64.73 67.86 -29.96
C ILE A 314 -65.63 68.87 -29.22
N LYS A 315 -65.45 69.08 -27.91
CA LYS A 315 -66.19 70.10 -27.15
C LYS A 315 -65.81 71.52 -27.59
N GLN A 316 -64.52 71.82 -27.69
CA GLN A 316 -64.01 73.12 -28.13
C GLN A 316 -64.49 73.45 -29.54
N GLU A 317 -64.45 72.49 -30.45
CA GLU A 317 -64.88 72.69 -31.83
C GLU A 317 -66.39 72.91 -31.92
N LYS A 318 -67.20 72.21 -31.10
CA LYS A 318 -68.64 72.50 -30.98
C LYS A 318 -68.91 73.89 -30.40
N ALA A 319 -68.14 74.33 -29.40
CA ALA A 319 -68.27 75.68 -28.85
C ALA A 319 -67.96 76.74 -29.92
N ARG A 320 -66.83 76.62 -30.64
CA ARG A 320 -66.48 77.52 -31.75
C ARG A 320 -67.56 77.59 -32.82
N ASN A 321 -68.09 76.45 -33.26
CA ASN A 321 -69.16 76.43 -34.27
C ASN A 321 -70.45 77.12 -33.79
N LEU A 322 -70.78 77.01 -32.50
CA LEU A 322 -71.90 77.74 -31.90
C LEU A 322 -71.61 79.24 -31.79
N ASP A 323 -70.41 79.63 -31.35
CA ASP A 323 -69.99 81.03 -31.25
C ASP A 323 -69.97 81.72 -32.63
N GLU A 324 -69.47 81.04 -33.67
CA GLU A 324 -69.55 81.50 -35.05
C GLU A 324 -71.00 81.66 -35.53
N GLN A 325 -71.87 80.69 -35.23
CA GLN A 325 -73.28 80.78 -35.59
C GLN A 325 -73.97 81.95 -34.88
N ILE A 326 -73.65 82.19 -33.61
CA ILE A 326 -74.13 83.34 -32.83
C ILE A 326 -73.61 84.66 -33.43
N SER A 327 -72.34 84.74 -33.84
CA SER A 327 -71.79 85.95 -34.50
C SER A 327 -72.53 86.26 -35.80
N ARG A 328 -72.68 85.27 -36.69
CA ARG A 328 -73.40 85.43 -37.97
C ARG A 328 -74.85 85.87 -37.76
N LEU A 329 -75.56 85.28 -36.79
CA LEU A 329 -76.92 85.69 -36.45
C LEU A 329 -76.98 87.10 -35.83
N ASN A 330 -75.96 87.51 -35.06
CA ASN A 330 -75.89 88.87 -34.52
C ASN A 330 -75.62 89.91 -35.61
N GLU A 331 -74.73 89.60 -36.57
CA GLU A 331 -74.46 90.44 -37.75
C GLU A 331 -75.71 90.57 -38.64
N GLU A 332 -76.42 89.47 -38.89
CA GLU A 332 -77.70 89.48 -39.61
C GLU A 332 -78.75 90.32 -38.86
N ASN A 333 -78.91 90.13 -37.55
CA ASN A 333 -79.82 90.94 -36.72
C ASN A 333 -79.44 92.42 -36.72
N ALA A 334 -78.14 92.77 -36.73
CA ALA A 334 -77.68 94.16 -36.82
C ALA A 334 -77.99 94.77 -38.20
N SER A 335 -77.77 94.02 -39.28
CA SER A 335 -78.12 94.42 -40.65
C SER A 335 -79.64 94.61 -40.83
N LEU A 336 -80.44 93.72 -40.27
CA LEU A 336 -81.90 93.82 -40.24
C LEU A 336 -82.38 95.04 -39.44
N ARG A 337 -81.79 95.30 -38.26
CA ARG A 337 -82.06 96.51 -37.46
C ARG A 337 -81.73 97.78 -38.25
N HIS A 338 -80.55 97.86 -38.84
CA HIS A 338 -80.15 99.00 -39.67
C HIS A 338 -81.10 99.21 -40.86
N THR A 339 -81.53 98.12 -41.50
CA THR A 339 -82.52 98.15 -42.59
C THR A 339 -83.88 98.64 -42.10
N ILE A 340 -84.35 98.21 -40.91
CA ILE A 340 -85.60 98.69 -40.30
C ILE A 340 -85.48 100.18 -39.96
N GLU A 341 -84.38 100.61 -39.35
CA GLU A 341 -84.10 102.01 -39.00
C GLU A 341 -84.10 102.92 -40.23
N ASN A 342 -83.43 102.50 -41.32
CA ASN A 342 -83.42 103.23 -42.58
C ASN A 342 -84.83 103.33 -43.19
N ASN A 343 -85.58 102.22 -43.23
CA ASN A 343 -86.97 102.24 -43.70
C ASN A 343 -87.87 103.14 -42.83
N LEU A 344 -87.70 103.13 -41.51
CA LEU A 344 -88.46 103.96 -40.57
C LEU A 344 -88.11 105.45 -40.74
N TYR A 345 -86.84 105.78 -40.96
CA TYR A 345 -86.38 107.14 -41.28
C TYR A 345 -86.96 107.64 -42.60
N ASN A 346 -86.92 106.81 -43.65
CA ASN A 346 -87.53 107.12 -44.95
C ASN A 346 -89.05 107.28 -44.83
N GLN A 347 -89.73 106.42 -44.07
CA GLN A 347 -91.15 106.54 -43.79
C GLN A 347 -91.48 107.85 -43.07
N ALA A 348 -90.76 108.18 -42.00
CA ALA A 348 -90.97 109.42 -41.24
C ALA A 348 -90.69 110.68 -42.09
N SER A 349 -89.65 110.65 -42.94
CA SER A 349 -89.32 111.71 -43.89
C SER A 349 -90.41 111.89 -44.96
N ASN A 350 -90.87 110.79 -45.56
CA ASN A 350 -91.98 110.79 -46.51
C ASN A 350 -93.29 111.28 -45.86
N GLU A 351 -93.59 110.82 -44.65
CA GLU A 351 -94.76 111.25 -43.89
C GLU A 351 -94.68 112.75 -43.54
N MET A 352 -93.52 113.25 -43.13
CA MET A 352 -93.31 114.69 -42.89
C MET A 352 -93.48 115.51 -44.18
N ARG A 353 -92.96 115.01 -45.32
CA ARG A 353 -93.17 115.65 -46.63
C ARG A 353 -94.65 115.69 -47.01
N LEU A 354 -95.37 114.58 -46.83
CA LEU A 354 -96.82 114.49 -47.07
C LEU A 354 -97.60 115.38 -46.11
N ARG A 355 -97.25 115.46 -44.83
CA ARG A 355 -97.88 116.35 -43.83
C ARG A 355 -97.68 117.83 -44.19
N ASN A 356 -96.49 118.21 -44.64
CA ASN A 356 -96.20 119.55 -45.12
C ASN A 356 -96.99 119.88 -46.39
N GLU A 357 -97.08 118.94 -47.34
CA GLU A 357 -97.87 119.12 -48.57
C GLU A 357 -99.38 119.19 -48.27
N ILE A 358 -99.90 118.35 -47.38
CA ILE A 358 -101.29 118.45 -46.88
C ILE A 358 -101.53 119.81 -46.22
N LYS A 359 -100.58 120.32 -45.44
CA LYS A 359 -100.68 121.65 -44.81
C LYS A 359 -100.67 122.76 -45.86
N ARG A 360 -99.84 122.66 -46.90
CA ARG A 360 -99.79 123.59 -48.04
C ARG A 360 -101.09 123.57 -48.83
N LEU A 361 -101.55 122.40 -49.26
CA LEU A 361 -102.80 122.23 -50.01
C LEU A 361 -104.01 122.71 -49.20
N LYS A 362 -104.01 122.49 -47.87
CA LYS A 362 -105.03 123.10 -46.98
C LYS A 362 -104.97 124.62 -46.97
N GLN A 363 -103.79 125.25 -46.94
CA GLN A 363 -103.65 126.70 -47.02
C GLN A 363 -104.02 127.26 -48.40
N GLU A 364 -103.73 126.55 -49.49
CA GLU A 364 -104.14 126.93 -50.84
C GLU A 364 -105.66 126.81 -51.00
N LEU A 365 -106.28 125.77 -50.43
CA LEU A 365 -107.74 125.60 -50.38
C LEU A 365 -108.40 126.65 -49.48
N GLU A 366 -107.83 126.94 -48.31
CA GLU A 366 -108.30 127.98 -47.38
C GLU A 366 -108.24 129.38 -48.03
N LYS A 367 -107.17 129.68 -48.78
CA LYS A 367 -107.05 130.89 -49.61
C LYS A 367 -108.07 130.91 -50.76
N ALA A 368 -108.31 129.79 -51.43
CA ALA A 368 -109.33 129.69 -52.47
C ALA A 368 -110.75 129.93 -51.90
N THR A 369 -111.04 129.43 -50.69
CA THR A 369 -112.30 129.73 -49.97
C THR A 369 -112.36 131.15 -49.42
N ALA A 370 -111.23 131.79 -49.09
CA ALA A 370 -111.19 133.17 -48.60
C ALA A 370 -111.23 134.22 -49.73
N ALA A 371 -110.84 133.84 -50.95
CA ALA A 371 -110.90 134.70 -52.14
C ALA A 371 -112.24 134.61 -52.90
N ALA A 372 -113.16 133.75 -52.47
CA ALA A 372 -114.45 133.53 -53.11
C ALA A 372 -115.62 133.56 -52.11
N ALA A 373 -116.23 134.74 -51.96
CA ALA A 373 -117.56 134.91 -51.39
C ALA A 373 -118.38 135.82 -52.32
N PRO A 374 -119.71 135.64 -52.48
CA PRO A 374 -120.60 134.82 -51.64
C PRO A 374 -121.33 133.66 -52.40
N HIS A 375 -122.01 132.83 -51.61
CA HIS A 375 -123.14 131.94 -51.97
C HIS A 375 -123.01 131.00 -53.18
N GLN A 376 -122.76 129.71 -52.87
CA GLN A 376 -123.70 128.63 -53.24
C GLN A 376 -123.40 127.35 -52.44
N ASP A 377 -124.42 126.80 -51.77
CA ASP A 377 -124.55 125.35 -51.58
C ASP A 377 -124.67 124.71 -52.97
N PRO A 378 -124.05 123.52 -53.23
CA PRO A 378 -124.34 122.34 -52.42
C PRO A 378 -123.19 121.31 -52.21
N SER A 379 -123.47 120.38 -51.30
CA SER A 379 -122.92 119.00 -51.22
C SER A 379 -121.59 118.75 -50.50
N SER A 380 -121.52 117.54 -49.94
CA SER A 380 -120.30 116.83 -49.50
C SER A 380 -119.60 117.32 -48.23
N SER A 381 -120.12 116.87 -47.09
CA SER A 381 -119.31 116.50 -45.92
C SER A 381 -119.77 115.11 -45.44
N ASN A 382 -118.98 114.24 -44.83
CA ASN A 382 -117.57 114.36 -44.45
C ASN A 382 -116.94 112.95 -44.34
N THR A 383 -115.64 112.83 -44.61
CA THR A 383 -114.79 111.81 -43.96
C THR A 383 -114.61 112.22 -42.47
N PRO A 384 -114.07 111.42 -41.51
CA PRO A 384 -113.12 110.31 -41.74
C PRO A 384 -113.13 109.15 -40.70
N SER A 385 -112.10 108.31 -40.82
CA SER A 385 -111.30 107.74 -39.71
C SER A 385 -111.86 106.66 -38.77
N HIS A 386 -110.96 105.68 -38.56
CA HIS A 386 -110.87 104.82 -37.37
C HIS A 386 -112.04 103.82 -37.15
N ARG A 387 -111.87 102.68 -36.47
CA ARG A 387 -110.75 102.11 -35.71
C ARG A 387 -110.95 100.58 -35.65
N LEU A 388 -109.86 99.82 -35.47
CA LEU A 388 -109.76 98.51 -34.76
C LEU A 388 -110.86 97.44 -34.96
N HIS A 389 -110.46 96.18 -35.21
CA HIS A 389 -110.24 95.20 -34.12
C HIS A 389 -109.95 93.78 -34.64
N HIS A 390 -109.08 93.10 -33.90
CA HIS A 390 -109.13 91.67 -33.53
C HIS A 390 -109.17 90.53 -34.59
N SER A 391 -108.11 89.70 -34.49
CA SER A 391 -108.21 88.24 -34.31
C SER A 391 -108.51 87.41 -35.57
N SER A 392 -108.17 86.11 -35.68
CA SER A 392 -107.64 85.18 -34.66
C SER A 392 -106.92 83.98 -35.31
N LEU A 393 -106.01 83.36 -34.55
CA LEU A 393 -105.79 81.90 -34.44
C LEU A 393 -105.52 80.99 -35.68
N ARG A 394 -104.54 80.08 -35.46
CA ARG A 394 -104.41 78.70 -36.01
C ARG A 394 -104.04 78.58 -37.51
N LEU A 395 -103.51 77.44 -38.00
CA LEU A 395 -102.67 76.33 -37.48
C LEU A 395 -102.34 75.42 -38.70
N PHE A 396 -101.40 74.47 -38.56
CA PHE A 396 -101.14 73.32 -39.46
C PHE A 396 -100.38 73.50 -40.80
N GLN A 397 -99.14 73.00 -40.78
CA GLN A 397 -98.52 72.01 -41.70
C GLN A 397 -98.41 72.25 -43.23
N PRO A 398 -97.34 71.71 -43.85
CA PRO A 398 -97.39 70.38 -44.50
C PRO A 398 -96.30 69.43 -43.93
N THR A 399 -96.55 68.17 -43.54
CA THR A 399 -96.90 66.93 -44.28
C THR A 399 -95.80 66.26 -45.14
N ARG A 400 -95.67 64.93 -44.94
CA ARG A 400 -95.24 63.87 -45.91
C ARG A 400 -93.72 63.75 -46.23
N LYS A 401 -93.12 62.55 -46.42
CA LYS A 401 -93.65 61.17 -46.69
C LYS A 401 -92.88 60.04 -45.94
N HIS A 402 -93.45 58.83 -45.96
CA HIS A 402 -92.95 57.57 -45.39
C HIS A 402 -92.22 56.66 -46.41
N SER A 403 -91.18 55.93 -45.95
CA SER A 403 -90.88 54.46 -46.14
C SER A 403 -90.72 53.89 -47.60
N PRO A 404 -90.30 52.62 -47.88
CA PRO A 404 -90.19 51.45 -46.97
C PRO A 404 -89.08 50.34 -47.20
N ASN A 405 -88.89 49.49 -46.16
CA ASN A 405 -88.68 48.01 -46.12
C ASN A 405 -87.47 47.18 -46.67
N ARG A 406 -87.26 46.04 -45.96
CA ARG A 406 -86.54 44.76 -46.29
C ARG A 406 -84.98 44.77 -46.27
N SER A 407 -84.26 43.67 -45.94
CA SER A 407 -84.57 42.22 -45.84
C SER A 407 -83.73 41.41 -44.81
N ASN A 408 -84.06 40.13 -44.61
CA ASN A 408 -83.47 39.06 -43.74
C ASN A 408 -83.50 37.71 -44.55
N PRO A 409 -83.06 36.48 -44.12
CA PRO A 409 -82.54 35.97 -42.82
C PRO A 409 -81.37 34.92 -42.90
N HIS A 410 -81.22 34.07 -41.86
CA HIS A 410 -80.60 32.70 -41.83
C HIS A 410 -79.06 32.55 -41.81
N ALA A 411 -78.44 31.47 -41.30
CA ALA A 411 -78.84 30.37 -40.38
C ALA A 411 -77.60 29.56 -39.93
N GLY A 412 -77.70 28.72 -38.88
CA GLY A 412 -76.67 27.73 -38.51
C GLY A 412 -76.86 27.17 -37.10
N ALA A 413 -77.02 25.86 -36.96
CA ALA A 413 -77.22 25.16 -35.69
C ALA A 413 -76.17 24.05 -35.53
N ASP A 414 -75.78 23.72 -34.28
CA ASP A 414 -75.63 22.31 -33.86
C ASP A 414 -75.43 22.12 -32.34
N VAL A 415 -75.78 20.90 -31.89
CA VAL A 415 -75.90 20.33 -30.53
C VAL A 415 -75.74 18.79 -30.72
N PRO A 416 -75.29 17.90 -29.79
CA PRO A 416 -75.02 18.00 -28.33
C PRO A 416 -73.69 17.31 -27.83
N LYS A 417 -73.39 17.38 -26.51
CA LYS A 417 -73.46 16.23 -25.55
C LYS A 417 -72.69 16.44 -24.22
N LYS A 418 -73.29 15.90 -23.16
CA LYS A 418 -72.95 15.91 -21.74
C LYS A 418 -71.60 15.26 -21.39
N LEU A 419 -71.02 15.65 -20.24
CA LEU A 419 -70.71 14.71 -19.14
C LEU A 419 -70.55 15.46 -17.80
N ASN A 420 -71.08 14.88 -16.73
CA ASN A 420 -70.94 15.37 -15.35
C ASN A 420 -69.65 14.80 -14.72
N LEU A 421 -69.00 15.50 -13.79
CA LEU A 421 -68.88 14.98 -12.41
C LEU A 421 -68.49 16.04 -11.37
N THR A 422 -69.18 15.93 -10.24
CA THR A 422 -69.01 16.52 -8.91
C THR A 422 -67.57 16.61 -8.38
N ARG A 423 -67.29 17.66 -7.59
CA ARG A 423 -66.78 17.49 -6.22
C ARG A 423 -67.07 18.70 -5.33
N ASN A 424 -67.45 18.40 -4.08
CA ASN A 424 -67.78 19.38 -3.05
C ASN A 424 -66.56 19.79 -2.23
N SER A 425 -66.71 20.90 -1.51
CA SER A 425 -65.87 21.37 -0.40
C SER A 425 -65.75 20.38 0.76
N THR A 426 -64.67 20.51 1.55
CA THR A 426 -64.70 20.54 3.03
C THR A 426 -63.37 21.08 3.57
N THR A 427 -63.46 22.04 4.50
CA THR A 427 -62.37 22.67 5.25
C THR A 427 -62.26 22.01 6.64
N GLN A 428 -61.05 21.81 7.17
CA GLN A 428 -60.67 21.63 8.60
C GLN A 428 -59.28 20.95 8.68
N ASN A 429 -58.44 21.06 9.72
CA ASN A 429 -58.24 22.05 10.80
C ASN A 429 -56.87 21.68 11.44
N GLY A 430 -56.08 22.63 11.96
CA GLY A 430 -54.77 22.26 12.56
C GLY A 430 -53.92 23.43 13.04
N SER A 431 -54.33 24.09 14.13
CA SER A 431 -53.56 25.16 14.76
C SER A 431 -52.60 24.62 15.81
N HIS A 432 -51.34 25.07 15.80
CA HIS A 432 -50.66 25.49 17.04
C HIS A 432 -49.55 26.52 16.76
N ARG A 433 -49.35 27.42 17.74
CA ARG A 433 -48.39 28.52 17.76
C ARG A 433 -47.73 28.52 19.15
N GLN A 434 -46.71 29.37 19.34
CA GLN A 434 -45.89 29.55 20.56
C GLN A 434 -44.69 28.56 20.67
N ASP A 435 -43.51 28.96 21.14
CA ASP A 435 -43.10 30.32 21.52
C ASP A 435 -41.61 30.61 21.33
N THR A 436 -41.30 31.89 21.15
CA THR A 436 -39.92 32.40 21.09
C THR A 436 -39.36 32.71 22.48
N ARG A 437 -38.21 32.15 22.86
CA ARG A 437 -37.36 32.73 23.92
C ARG A 437 -35.87 32.76 23.57
N ARG A 438 -35.45 33.97 23.21
CA ARG A 438 -34.10 34.49 23.03
C ARG A 438 -33.39 34.57 24.39
N THR A 439 -32.21 33.99 24.55
CA THR A 439 -31.32 34.27 25.70
C THR A 439 -29.91 34.57 25.20
N LEU A 440 -29.30 35.60 25.78
CA LEU A 440 -28.04 36.20 25.30
C LEU A 440 -26.80 35.55 25.92
N ILE A 441 -25.72 35.63 25.16
CA ILE A 441 -24.35 35.35 25.59
C ILE A 441 -23.96 36.33 26.71
N SER A 442 -23.29 35.84 27.74
CA SER A 442 -22.34 36.67 28.51
C SER A 442 -21.18 35.82 29.01
N VAL A 443 -19.96 36.29 28.72
CA VAL A 443 -18.69 35.75 29.22
C VAL A 443 -18.28 36.59 30.42
N THR A 444 -17.76 35.99 31.48
CA THR A 444 -16.96 36.73 32.47
C THR A 444 -15.93 35.84 33.15
N THR A 445 -14.73 36.39 33.30
CA THR A 445 -13.54 35.79 33.90
C THR A 445 -13.40 36.17 35.37
N ASN A 446 -12.76 35.35 36.22
CA ASN A 446 -11.74 35.84 37.17
C ASN A 446 -10.90 34.73 37.85
N PRO A 447 -9.73 35.06 38.46
CA PRO A 447 -8.68 34.09 38.84
C PRO A 447 -8.31 34.10 40.36
N ARG A 448 -7.19 33.41 40.70
CA ARG A 448 -6.34 33.52 41.93
C ARG A 448 -6.92 32.95 43.24
N ASP A 449 -6.14 32.49 44.24
CA ASP A 449 -4.68 32.35 44.49
C ASP A 449 -4.43 31.19 45.49
N ALA A 450 -3.25 30.54 45.50
CA ALA A 450 -2.70 29.82 46.67
C ALA A 450 -1.18 29.49 46.55
N HIS A 451 -0.43 29.69 47.65
CA HIS A 451 1.02 29.51 47.87
C HIS A 451 1.25 29.32 49.40
N PRO A 452 2.46 29.07 49.99
CA PRO A 452 3.81 28.76 49.45
C PRO A 452 4.57 27.62 50.24
N THR A 453 5.92 27.57 50.12
CA THR A 453 6.97 26.93 50.99
C THR A 453 7.29 25.43 50.77
N THR A 454 8.53 24.90 50.82
CA THR A 454 9.92 25.46 50.96
C THR A 454 11.00 24.41 50.57
N THR A 455 12.10 24.80 49.89
CA THR A 455 13.55 24.59 50.25
C THR A 455 14.51 24.69 49.03
N PRO A 456 15.77 25.17 49.16
CA PRO A 456 16.75 25.29 48.06
C PRO A 456 18.13 24.61 48.30
N HIS A 457 18.89 24.34 47.21
CA HIS A 457 20.37 24.18 47.05
C HIS A 457 20.64 23.45 45.70
N SER A 458 21.75 23.59 44.93
CA SER A 458 22.95 24.44 44.98
C SER A 458 23.56 24.64 43.56
N SER A 459 24.55 25.55 43.46
CA SER A 459 25.43 25.91 42.32
C SER A 459 26.12 24.72 41.59
N ARG A 460 26.40 24.68 40.27
CA ARG A 460 27.09 25.57 39.27
C ARG A 460 28.54 25.12 39.01
N PHE A 461 28.89 24.75 37.76
CA PHE A 461 30.22 24.79 37.05
C PHE A 461 29.94 24.20 35.62
N SER A 462 30.22 24.86 34.48
CA SER A 462 31.51 25.07 33.78
C SER A 462 32.24 23.75 33.44
N GLU A 463 32.79 23.49 32.24
CA GLU A 463 33.01 24.30 31.03
C GLU A 463 33.45 23.40 29.84
N MET A 464 33.40 23.91 28.59
CA MET A 464 34.06 23.38 27.36
C MET A 464 33.71 21.92 26.93
N GLY A 465 33.68 21.55 25.64
CA GLY A 465 33.98 22.29 24.41
C GLY A 465 34.77 21.40 23.46
N ASN A 466 34.22 21.10 22.27
CA ASN A 466 34.97 20.92 21.03
C ASN A 466 34.03 20.70 19.84
N ALA A 467 34.24 21.48 18.78
CA ALA A 467 33.70 21.19 17.46
C ALA A 467 34.68 20.31 16.70
N ASN A 468 34.19 19.50 15.74
CA ASN A 468 34.79 19.60 14.42
C ASN A 468 33.83 19.23 13.28
N ILE A 469 34.10 19.81 12.12
CA ILE A 469 33.34 19.71 10.88
C ILE A 469 34.11 18.79 9.93
N SER A 470 33.42 17.97 9.13
CA SER A 470 33.88 17.68 7.77
C SER A 470 32.74 17.25 6.84
N ASN A 471 32.76 17.76 5.61
CA ASN A 471 31.89 17.38 4.51
C ASN A 471 32.69 16.56 3.48
N ASN A 472 32.03 15.61 2.82
CA ASN A 472 32.20 15.24 1.41
C ASN A 472 30.90 14.50 1.03
N LYS A 473 30.11 14.83 -0.01
CA LYS A 473 30.42 15.17 -1.41
C LYS A 473 31.32 14.14 -2.09
N ASP A 474 30.69 13.27 -2.88
CA ASP A 474 31.21 12.85 -4.18
C ASP A 474 30.04 12.62 -5.15
N SER A 475 30.18 13.13 -6.37
CA SER A 475 29.22 13.01 -7.46
C SER A 475 29.94 13.38 -8.75
N ILE A 476 30.40 12.38 -9.51
CA ILE A 476 31.05 12.59 -10.82
C ILE A 476 30.44 11.64 -11.85
N HIS A 477 29.96 12.23 -12.93
CA HIS A 477 29.58 11.59 -14.19
C HIS A 477 30.43 12.25 -15.29
N PHE A 478 31.19 11.48 -16.09
CA PHE A 478 31.11 11.42 -17.56
C PHE A 478 32.32 10.75 -18.24
N PHE A 479 32.04 10.15 -19.41
CA PHE A 479 32.95 9.71 -20.49
C PHE A 479 34.04 8.68 -20.16
N GLN A 480 33.83 7.43 -20.59
CA GLN A 480 34.11 7.08 -22.00
C GLN A 480 33.08 6.08 -22.54
#